data_AF-G1Q1A9-F1
#
_entry.id   AF-G1Q1A9-F1
#
_cell.length_a   1.000
_cell.length_b   1.000
_cell.length_c   1.000
_cell.angle_alpha   90.00
_cell.angle_beta   90.00
_cell.angle_gamma   90.00
#
_symmetry.space_group_name_H-M   'P 1'
#
loop_
_entity.id
_entity.type
_entity.pdbx_description
1 polymer ?
#
loop_
_entity_poly.entity_id
_entity_poly.type
_entity_poly.pdbx_seq_one_letter_code
_entity_poly.pdbx_strand_id
1 'polypeptide(L)'
;CACLCGLGSSRACQCHQECQGPAEKAAPQGKPAPAEKHLEADAAALCCADLPVEVLVEIFGSLPGTDLPSLALACTKFHHILHTDSIWRRRCREEFGLRENLQNLEMMGMSYREVYAKLFHPYRGILGLWQLDTEGYKTLLNVVVDGLLITGWTYGPCLNLHVDGPMQFKPSFRICLTERKSATVECMEGRHSRPHSRHIQIGKNRFSTRCNKTDHLKDLPTRLREDWARVLVQKDRLQYDCLTYRRLYLPPSHPDDLIRPGLFQGKYHRFGLMIAMLSFHGKYARVTKITGNFTQTLEIHLMRRIQLGDGKIFRNFNTLYRVVLEIDEQVIREQEDGTEESGGYGWQSPSQPSVGESGAAASEEQPVPFVLPVGVSSRLQNYPRTCRMCFYGVDIVTTCGSGCPWRFPGVFILFDENHFGFISLETKYFILFGRVQNTFQNVEAPSPQAFLKMLKNIQSRPV
;
A
#
# COMPACT_ATOMS: atom_id res chain seq x y z
N CYS A 1 -30.87 41.76 -1.79
CA CYS A 1 -31.98 42.30 -2.60
C CYS A 1 -32.69 41.11 -3.25
N ALA A 2 -33.65 40.48 -2.59
CA ALA A 2 -35.05 40.90 -2.37
C ALA A 2 -35.85 40.97 -3.68
N CYS A 3 -36.77 40.02 -3.90
CA CYS A 3 -38.19 40.24 -3.60
C CYS A 3 -39.04 38.95 -3.67
N LEU A 4 -39.86 38.80 -2.64
CA LEU A 4 -41.02 37.91 -2.46
C LEU A 4 -42.22 38.45 -3.29
N CYS A 5 -43.31 37.76 -3.64
CA CYS A 5 -44.36 37.15 -2.80
C CYS A 5 -45.41 36.46 -3.71
N GLY A 6 -46.22 35.54 -3.15
CA GLY A 6 -47.54 35.19 -3.71
C GLY A 6 -48.13 33.83 -3.27
N LEU A 7 -48.69 33.76 -2.06
CA LEU A 7 -49.51 32.66 -1.54
C LEU A 7 -50.96 32.71 -2.07
N GLY A 8 -51.62 31.56 -2.27
CA GLY A 8 -53.05 31.42 -1.93
C GLY A 8 -54.02 30.69 -2.89
N SER A 9 -54.24 29.40 -2.61
CA SER A 9 -55.56 28.72 -2.45
C SER A 9 -56.51 28.36 -3.63
N SER A 10 -56.72 27.04 -3.75
CA SER A 10 -58.01 26.31 -3.69
C SER A 10 -58.72 25.79 -4.95
N ARG A 11 -59.14 24.51 -4.81
CA ARG A 11 -60.34 23.78 -5.32
C ARG A 11 -60.15 22.72 -6.41
N ALA A 12 -60.68 21.56 -6.06
CA ALA A 12 -60.81 20.31 -6.78
C ALA A 12 -61.85 20.37 -7.90
N CYS A 13 -61.70 19.53 -8.91
CA CYS A 13 -62.79 19.14 -9.82
C CYS A 13 -62.73 17.62 -10.10
N GLN A 14 -63.75 16.91 -9.61
CA GLN A 14 -64.22 15.62 -10.11
C GLN A 14 -64.90 15.82 -11.48
N CYS A 15 -64.83 14.81 -12.35
CA CYS A 15 -65.75 14.67 -13.48
C CYS A 15 -66.33 13.26 -13.47
N HIS A 16 -67.66 13.20 -13.37
CA HIS A 16 -68.53 12.05 -13.49
C HIS A 16 -69.74 12.54 -14.29
N GLN A 17 -70.16 11.81 -15.32
CA GLN A 17 -71.52 11.74 -15.90
C GLN A 17 -71.43 10.95 -17.22
N GLU A 18 -72.38 10.11 -17.65
CA GLU A 18 -73.55 9.50 -17.03
C GLU A 18 -74.06 8.41 -18.00
N CYS A 19 -74.95 7.55 -17.51
CA CYS A 19 -75.49 6.34 -18.14
C CYS A 19 -76.66 6.62 -19.11
N GLN A 20 -77.03 5.62 -19.93
CA GLN A 20 -78.40 5.06 -20.00
C GLN A 20 -78.45 3.73 -20.82
N GLY A 21 -79.18 2.72 -20.29
CA GLY A 21 -79.38 1.37 -20.85
C GLY A 21 -80.56 1.28 -21.86
N PRO A 22 -81.37 0.19 -21.96
CA PRO A 22 -81.44 -1.02 -21.11
C PRO A 22 -81.71 -2.39 -21.82
N ALA A 23 -81.81 -3.44 -20.99
CA ALA A 23 -82.76 -4.57 -21.01
C ALA A 23 -82.36 -5.98 -21.52
N GLU A 24 -82.46 -6.91 -20.55
CA GLU A 24 -83.17 -8.20 -20.59
C GLU A 24 -82.43 -9.54 -20.74
N LYS A 25 -82.87 -10.48 -19.88
CA LYS A 25 -82.37 -11.84 -19.63
C LYS A 25 -83.00 -12.85 -20.59
N ALA A 26 -82.25 -13.88 -20.98
CA ALA A 26 -82.79 -15.21 -21.24
C ALA A 26 -81.69 -16.29 -21.09
N ALA A 27 -81.99 -17.37 -20.37
CA ALA A 27 -81.29 -18.67 -20.45
C ALA A 27 -82.23 -19.65 -21.20
N PRO A 28 -81.74 -20.72 -21.88
CA PRO A 28 -81.47 -21.97 -21.15
C PRO A 28 -80.41 -22.95 -21.74
N GLN A 29 -79.90 -23.81 -20.85
CA GLN A 29 -79.45 -25.21 -20.96
C GLN A 29 -78.64 -25.76 -22.16
N GLY A 30 -77.50 -26.39 -21.83
CA GLY A 30 -76.83 -27.47 -22.57
C GLY A 30 -75.77 -28.18 -21.71
N LYS A 31 -75.84 -29.51 -21.59
CA LYS A 31 -75.05 -30.40 -20.70
C LYS A 31 -73.59 -30.67 -21.20
N PRO A 32 -72.73 -31.35 -20.41
CA PRO A 32 -71.29 -31.06 -20.30
C PRO A 32 -70.37 -31.91 -21.20
N ALA A 33 -69.15 -31.42 -21.42
CA ALA A 33 -68.03 -32.20 -21.96
C ALA A 33 -66.91 -32.33 -20.89
N PRO A 34 -66.23 -33.49 -20.77
CA PRO A 34 -65.36 -33.77 -19.64
C PRO A 34 -63.88 -33.48 -19.92
N ALA A 35 -63.17 -33.27 -18.81
CA ALA A 35 -61.75 -33.52 -18.60
C ALA A 35 -60.75 -32.60 -19.31
N GLU A 36 -60.24 -31.64 -18.54
CA GLU A 36 -58.80 -31.44 -18.43
C GLU A 36 -58.50 -31.09 -16.96
N LYS A 37 -58.03 -32.08 -16.20
CA LYS A 37 -57.38 -31.82 -14.92
C LYS A 37 -56.07 -31.10 -15.24
N HIS A 38 -56.11 -29.77 -15.25
CA HIS A 38 -54.92 -29.00 -14.95
C HIS A 38 -54.53 -29.34 -13.51
N LEU A 39 -53.57 -30.25 -13.37
CA LEU A 39 -52.73 -30.33 -12.19
C LEU A 39 -51.99 -28.99 -12.13
N GLU A 40 -52.51 -28.05 -11.34
CA GLU A 40 -51.72 -26.96 -10.79
C GLU A 40 -50.56 -27.60 -10.02
N ALA A 41 -49.43 -27.72 -10.71
CA ALA A 41 -48.15 -27.88 -10.05
C ALA A 41 -47.88 -26.54 -9.36
N ASP A 42 -48.12 -26.50 -8.05
CA ASP A 42 -47.56 -25.51 -7.14
C ASP A 42 -46.02 -25.61 -7.21
N ALA A 43 -45.44 -25.05 -8.27
CA ALA A 43 -44.07 -24.57 -8.25
C ALA A 43 -44.11 -23.22 -7.53
N ALA A 44 -44.35 -23.26 -6.22
CA ALA A 44 -44.13 -22.10 -5.36
C ALA A 44 -42.70 -21.64 -5.61
N ALA A 45 -42.56 -20.49 -6.27
CA ALA A 45 -41.27 -19.87 -6.49
C ALA A 45 -40.65 -19.63 -5.11
N LEU A 46 -39.65 -20.45 -4.75
CA LEU A 46 -39.00 -20.36 -3.46
C LEU A 46 -38.43 -18.94 -3.32
N CYS A 47 -39.00 -18.11 -2.44
CA CYS A 47 -38.46 -16.80 -2.19
C CYS A 47 -37.16 -16.97 -1.39
N CYS A 48 -36.17 -16.10 -1.60
CA CYS A 48 -34.96 -16.10 -0.77
C CYS A 48 -35.31 -15.97 0.74
N ALA A 49 -36.43 -15.29 1.05
CA ALA A 49 -36.94 -15.18 2.41
C ALA A 49 -37.48 -16.49 2.99
N ASP A 50 -37.75 -17.52 2.19
CA ASP A 50 -38.31 -18.81 2.64
C ASP A 50 -37.22 -19.84 2.99
N LEU A 51 -35.95 -19.50 2.73
CA LEU A 51 -34.82 -20.34 3.09
C LEU A 51 -34.68 -20.50 4.63
N PRO A 52 -34.16 -21.66 5.10
CA PRO A 52 -33.78 -21.86 6.49
C PRO A 52 -32.80 -20.79 6.97
N VAL A 53 -32.87 -20.44 8.25
CA VAL A 53 -32.04 -19.38 8.84
C VAL A 53 -30.55 -19.72 8.73
N GLU A 54 -30.20 -20.99 8.88
CA GLU A 54 -28.82 -21.48 8.79
C GLU A 54 -28.22 -21.24 7.39
N VAL A 55 -29.03 -21.47 6.35
CA VAL A 55 -28.65 -21.22 4.95
C VAL A 55 -28.50 -19.71 4.70
N LEU A 56 -29.41 -18.91 5.23
CA LEU A 56 -29.33 -17.45 5.11
C LEU A 56 -28.12 -16.86 5.85
N VAL A 57 -27.79 -17.39 7.03
CA VAL A 57 -26.57 -17.01 7.78
C VAL A 57 -25.33 -17.34 6.97
N GLU A 58 -25.28 -18.48 6.29
CA GLU A 58 -24.15 -18.87 5.45
C GLU A 58 -24.04 -17.97 4.21
N ILE A 59 -25.17 -17.71 3.53
CA ILE A 59 -25.23 -16.80 2.37
C ILE A 59 -24.77 -15.40 2.78
N PHE A 60 -25.37 -14.79 3.81
CA PHE A 60 -24.99 -13.45 4.28
C PHE A 60 -23.56 -13.45 4.81
N GLY A 61 -23.15 -14.53 5.44
CA GLY A 61 -21.78 -14.77 5.87
C GLY A 61 -20.77 -14.85 4.73
N SER A 62 -21.19 -14.96 3.46
CA SER A 62 -20.29 -14.95 2.29
C SER A 62 -20.21 -13.60 1.57
N LEU A 63 -21.14 -12.69 1.84
CA LEU A 63 -21.24 -11.39 1.17
C LEU A 63 -20.28 -10.36 1.78
N PRO A 64 -19.85 -9.33 1.02
CA PRO A 64 -19.13 -8.19 1.60
C PRO A 64 -19.92 -7.53 2.73
N GLY A 65 -19.26 -7.21 3.84
CA GLY A 65 -19.87 -6.54 4.99
C GLY A 65 -20.45 -5.17 4.66
N THR A 66 -20.03 -4.56 3.54
CA THR A 66 -20.60 -3.32 2.99
C THR A 66 -22.01 -3.48 2.42
N ASP A 67 -22.39 -4.70 2.04
CA ASP A 67 -23.67 -4.98 1.37
C ASP A 67 -24.74 -5.44 2.38
N LEU A 68 -24.30 -5.92 3.55
CA LEU A 68 -25.16 -6.38 4.64
C LEU A 68 -26.14 -5.30 5.14
N PRO A 69 -25.77 -4.01 5.29
CA PRO A 69 -26.73 -2.97 5.67
C PRO A 69 -27.91 -2.85 4.69
N SER A 70 -27.67 -3.00 3.39
CA SER A 70 -28.73 -2.95 2.37
C SER A 70 -29.68 -4.15 2.51
N LEU A 71 -29.15 -5.33 2.82
CA LEU A 71 -29.96 -6.53 3.10
C LEU A 71 -30.77 -6.40 4.39
N ALA A 72 -30.22 -5.76 5.42
CA ALA A 72 -30.93 -5.51 6.68
C ALA A 72 -32.16 -4.61 6.49
N LEU A 73 -32.15 -3.75 5.46
CA LEU A 73 -33.28 -2.88 5.12
C LEU A 73 -34.34 -3.58 4.26
N ALA A 74 -34.04 -4.73 3.67
CA ALA A 74 -34.93 -5.40 2.74
C ALA A 74 -36.17 -6.02 3.42
N CYS A 75 -36.01 -6.64 4.60
CA CYS A 75 -37.14 -7.17 5.38
C CYS A 75 -36.79 -7.38 6.86
N THR A 76 -37.81 -7.56 7.71
CA THR A 76 -37.67 -7.81 9.15
C THR A 76 -36.92 -9.12 9.46
N LYS A 77 -37.15 -10.18 8.67
CA LYS A 77 -36.43 -11.46 8.80
C LYS A 77 -34.93 -11.26 8.60
N PHE A 78 -34.53 -10.57 7.54
CA PHE A 78 -33.10 -10.31 7.26
C PHE A 78 -32.48 -9.38 8.30
N HIS A 79 -33.20 -8.35 8.73
CA HIS A 79 -32.78 -7.49 9.84
C HIS A 79 -32.44 -8.32 11.09
N HIS A 80 -33.31 -9.26 11.48
CA HIS A 80 -33.08 -10.10 12.66
C HIS A 80 -31.92 -11.09 12.47
N ILE A 81 -31.80 -11.72 11.31
CA ILE A 81 -30.69 -12.63 11.00
C ILE A 81 -29.35 -11.89 11.04
N LEU A 82 -29.29 -10.66 10.52
CA LEU A 82 -28.07 -9.84 10.50
C LEU A 82 -27.67 -9.28 11.87
N HIS A 83 -28.46 -9.51 12.93
CA HIS A 83 -28.01 -9.32 14.31
C HIS A 83 -27.13 -10.47 14.82
N THR A 84 -27.04 -11.59 14.09
CA THR A 84 -26.21 -12.74 14.45
C THR A 84 -24.73 -12.37 14.34
N ASP A 85 -24.01 -12.43 15.46
CA ASP A 85 -22.64 -11.94 15.55
C ASP A 85 -21.62 -12.83 14.80
N SER A 86 -21.96 -14.09 14.55
CA SER A 86 -21.11 -15.02 13.77
C SER A 86 -20.88 -14.55 12.32
N ILE A 87 -21.87 -13.88 11.71
CA ILE A 87 -21.77 -13.27 10.38
C ILE A 87 -20.68 -12.20 10.41
N TRP A 88 -20.79 -11.26 11.35
CA TRP A 88 -19.85 -10.14 11.49
C TRP A 88 -18.46 -10.59 11.92
N ARG A 89 -18.37 -11.60 12.79
CA ARG A 89 -17.10 -12.26 13.16
C ARG A 89 -16.37 -12.76 11.92
N ARG A 90 -17.08 -13.44 11.02
CA ARG A 90 -16.54 -13.92 9.75
C ARG A 90 -16.09 -12.76 8.86
N ARG A 91 -16.90 -11.71 8.71
CA ARG A 91 -16.52 -10.50 7.94
C ARG A 91 -15.27 -9.82 8.49
N CYS A 92 -15.16 -9.64 9.81
CA CYS A 92 -13.97 -9.09 10.45
C CYS A 92 -12.71 -9.93 10.17
N ARG A 93 -12.85 -11.26 10.13
CA ARG A 93 -11.74 -12.16 9.84
C ARG A 93 -11.33 -12.11 8.38
N GLU A 94 -12.28 -12.18 7.46
CA GLU A 94 -12.01 -12.26 6.02
C GLU A 94 -11.59 -10.91 5.42
N GLU A 95 -12.21 -9.81 5.83
CA GLU A 95 -11.93 -8.48 5.25
C GLU A 95 -10.76 -7.76 5.93
N PHE A 96 -10.53 -8.01 7.22
CA PHE A 96 -9.55 -7.28 8.03
C PHE A 96 -8.45 -8.15 8.62
N GLY A 97 -8.47 -9.47 8.36
CA GLY A 97 -7.45 -10.40 8.85
C GLY A 97 -7.46 -10.55 10.37
N LEU A 98 -8.59 -10.28 11.03
CA LEU A 98 -8.69 -10.32 12.49
C LEU A 98 -8.30 -11.71 13.03
N ARG A 99 -7.23 -11.75 13.83
CA ARG A 99 -6.83 -12.93 14.61
C ARG A 99 -7.45 -12.85 15.99
N GLU A 100 -8.20 -13.89 16.35
CA GLU A 100 -8.98 -13.92 17.58
C GLU A 100 -8.10 -14.30 18.77
N ASN A 101 -8.08 -13.43 19.78
CA ASN A 101 -7.75 -13.82 21.14
C ASN A 101 -9.08 -13.80 21.91
N LEU A 102 -9.64 -14.97 22.21
CA LEU A 102 -10.96 -15.15 22.86
C LEU A 102 -11.13 -14.28 24.12
N GLN A 103 -10.04 -14.01 24.85
CA GLN A 103 -10.02 -13.22 26.07
C GLN A 103 -10.39 -11.73 25.90
N ASN A 104 -10.26 -11.16 24.69
CA ASN A 104 -10.42 -9.71 24.49
C ASN A 104 -11.87 -9.25 24.25
N LEU A 105 -12.75 -10.12 23.74
CA LEU A 105 -14.11 -9.73 23.35
C LEU A 105 -15.08 -9.80 24.54
N GLU A 106 -15.03 -10.90 25.31
CA GLU A 106 -15.84 -11.08 26.52
C GLU A 106 -15.50 -10.03 27.60
N MET A 107 -14.23 -9.64 27.69
CA MET A 107 -13.76 -8.61 28.62
C MET A 107 -14.27 -7.20 28.28
N MET A 108 -14.61 -6.92 27.03
CA MET A 108 -14.96 -5.57 26.58
C MET A 108 -16.46 -5.37 26.30
N GLY A 109 -17.28 -6.44 26.35
CA GLY A 109 -18.73 -6.36 26.20
C GLY A 109 -19.21 -5.85 24.82
N MET A 110 -18.42 -6.05 23.75
CA MET A 110 -18.71 -5.55 22.40
C MET A 110 -19.10 -6.67 21.43
N SER A 111 -20.05 -6.39 20.54
CA SER A 111 -20.38 -7.30 19.42
C SER A 111 -19.43 -7.11 18.22
N TYR A 112 -19.15 -8.15 17.45
CA TYR A 112 -18.40 -8.03 16.19
C TYR A 112 -19.10 -7.09 15.20
N ARG A 113 -20.44 -7.02 15.22
CA ARG A 113 -21.19 -6.02 14.45
C ARG A 113 -20.78 -4.60 14.80
N GLU A 114 -20.64 -4.28 16.08
CA GLU A 114 -20.20 -2.95 16.53
C GLU A 114 -18.74 -2.69 16.19
N VAL A 115 -17.86 -3.69 16.36
CA VAL A 115 -16.45 -3.58 15.97
C VAL A 115 -16.34 -3.29 14.46
N TYR A 116 -17.07 -4.03 13.63
CA TYR A 116 -17.10 -3.80 12.19
C TYR A 116 -17.58 -2.38 11.86
N ALA A 117 -18.75 -1.99 12.38
CA ALA A 117 -19.40 -0.73 12.01
C ALA A 117 -18.71 0.52 12.59
N LYS A 118 -18.17 0.44 13.82
CA LYS A 118 -17.61 1.60 14.55
C LYS A 118 -16.08 1.70 14.49
N LEU A 119 -15.37 0.59 14.21
CA LEU A 119 -13.91 0.57 14.18
C LEU A 119 -13.35 0.19 12.80
N PHE A 120 -13.66 -0.98 12.26
CA PHE A 120 -12.97 -1.42 11.05
C PHE A 120 -13.46 -0.72 9.78
N HIS A 121 -14.78 -0.66 9.55
CA HIS A 121 -15.33 -0.03 8.36
C HIS A 121 -15.01 1.48 8.26
N PRO A 122 -15.13 2.30 9.32
CA PRO A 122 -14.79 3.73 9.24
C PRO A 122 -13.30 3.99 8.99
N TYR A 123 -12.42 3.15 9.54
CA TYR A 123 -10.96 3.32 9.46
C TYR A 123 -10.29 2.41 8.42
N ARG A 124 -11.04 1.66 7.60
CA ARG A 124 -10.49 0.82 6.52
C ARG A 124 -9.55 1.58 5.58
N GLY A 125 -9.87 2.86 5.33
CA GLY A 125 -9.11 3.73 4.42
C GLY A 125 -7.71 4.07 4.91
N ILE A 126 -7.43 3.92 6.21
CA ILE A 126 -6.10 4.17 6.80
C ILE A 126 -5.24 2.92 6.95
N LEU A 127 -5.77 1.71 6.72
CA LEU A 127 -5.00 0.47 6.87
C LEU A 127 -3.96 0.30 5.77
N GLY A 128 -2.76 -0.14 6.13
CA GLY A 128 -1.66 -0.38 5.20
C GLY A 128 -0.45 0.51 5.44
N LEU A 129 0.35 0.70 4.38
CA LEU A 129 1.64 1.38 4.44
C LEU A 129 1.54 2.84 3.99
N TRP A 130 2.28 3.71 4.67
CA TRP A 130 2.22 5.15 4.48
C TRP A 130 3.58 5.82 4.64
N GLN A 131 3.75 6.94 3.96
CA GLN A 131 4.90 7.84 4.09
C GLN A 131 4.45 9.14 4.74
N LEU A 132 5.23 9.70 5.66
CA LEU A 132 5.01 11.05 6.15
C LEU A 132 5.23 12.05 5.01
N ASP A 133 4.22 12.87 4.76
CA ASP A 133 4.17 13.92 3.76
C ASP A 133 4.71 15.23 4.36
N THR A 134 6.03 15.38 4.34
CA THR A 134 6.73 16.58 4.81
C THR A 134 7.85 16.98 3.84
N GLU A 135 8.18 18.26 3.83
CA GLU A 135 9.39 18.80 3.20
C GLU A 135 10.67 18.39 3.96
N GLY A 136 10.55 18.01 5.23
CA GLY A 136 11.64 17.56 6.10
C GLY A 136 11.94 16.06 5.99
N TYR A 137 12.21 15.41 7.13
CA TYR A 137 12.53 13.97 7.17
C TYR A 137 11.29 13.11 6.94
N LYS A 138 11.25 12.42 5.79
CA LYS A 138 10.21 11.43 5.49
C LYS A 138 10.41 10.16 6.32
N THR A 139 9.35 9.70 6.98
CA THR A 139 9.33 8.44 7.76
C THR A 139 8.22 7.51 7.24
N LEU A 140 8.34 6.22 7.59
CA LEU A 140 7.42 5.15 7.22
C LEU A 140 6.44 4.89 8.36
N LEU A 141 5.16 4.73 8.04
CA LEU A 141 4.11 4.36 8.98
C LEU A 141 3.36 3.13 8.46
N ASN A 142 3.22 2.11 9.31
CA ASN A 142 2.43 0.91 9.02
C ASN A 142 1.20 0.88 9.95
N VAL A 143 0.00 0.91 9.38
CA VAL A 143 -1.26 0.89 10.15
C VAL A 143 -1.91 -0.48 10.00
N VAL A 144 -2.01 -1.21 11.11
CA VAL A 144 -2.48 -2.61 11.14
C VAL A 144 -3.56 -2.81 12.20
N VAL A 145 -4.38 -3.84 11.98
CA VAL A 145 -5.31 -4.34 12.99
C VAL A 145 -4.55 -5.27 13.94
N ASP A 146 -4.61 -4.98 15.23
CA ASP A 146 -4.02 -5.77 16.31
C ASP A 146 -5.12 -6.13 17.32
N GLY A 147 -5.75 -7.28 17.11
CA GLY A 147 -6.97 -7.67 17.83
C GLY A 147 -8.11 -6.67 17.61
N LEU A 148 -8.64 -6.09 18.69
CA LEU A 148 -9.74 -5.12 18.66
C LEU A 148 -9.24 -3.67 18.59
N LEU A 149 -7.99 -3.46 18.17
CA LEU A 149 -7.37 -2.15 18.05
C LEU A 149 -6.83 -1.95 16.64
N ILE A 150 -6.76 -0.69 16.19
CA ILE A 150 -5.96 -0.30 15.03
C ILE A 150 -4.74 0.46 15.55
N THR A 151 -3.53 -0.01 15.24
CA THR A 151 -2.29 0.63 15.70
C THR A 151 -1.49 1.15 14.50
N GLY A 152 -1.12 2.42 14.55
CA GLY A 152 -0.17 3.04 13.64
C GLY A 152 1.25 2.92 14.17
N TRP A 153 2.08 2.13 13.50
CA TRP A 153 3.46 1.85 13.84
C TRP A 153 4.40 2.70 12.99
N THR A 154 5.05 3.69 13.60
CA THR A 154 6.04 4.53 12.91
C THR A 154 7.42 3.90 12.97
N TYR A 155 8.18 4.06 11.89
CA TYR A 155 9.58 3.68 11.86
C TYR A 155 10.39 4.57 12.80
N GLY A 156 11.02 3.95 13.79
CA GLY A 156 11.88 4.65 14.75
C GLY A 156 13.33 4.77 14.24
N PRO A 157 14.13 5.70 14.79
CA PRO A 157 15.56 5.74 14.54
C PRO A 157 16.17 4.40 15.00
N CYS A 158 16.67 3.63 14.06
CA CYS A 158 17.18 2.29 14.32
C CYS A 158 18.54 2.41 15.04
N LEU A 159 18.63 1.91 16.28
CA LEU A 159 19.92 1.75 16.98
C LEU A 159 20.74 0.58 16.41
N ASN A 160 20.10 -0.33 15.67
CA ASN A 160 20.77 -1.42 14.97
C ASN A 160 21.38 -0.88 13.67
N LEU A 161 22.70 -1.03 13.52
CA LEU A 161 23.42 -0.60 12.32
C LEU A 161 23.53 -1.71 11.27
N HIS A 162 22.84 -2.85 11.42
CA HIS A 162 22.92 -4.00 10.50
C HIS A 162 21.76 -3.96 9.51
N VAL A 163 22.06 -4.16 8.21
CA VAL A 163 21.04 -4.12 7.13
C VAL A 163 20.05 -5.28 7.21
N ASP A 164 20.45 -6.39 7.83
CA ASP A 164 19.61 -7.59 7.98
C ASP A 164 18.82 -7.61 9.29
N GLY A 165 19.01 -6.57 10.12
CA GLY A 165 18.29 -6.44 11.38
C GLY A 165 16.79 -6.20 11.14
N PRO A 166 15.90 -6.73 12.00
CA PRO A 166 14.48 -6.42 11.90
C PRO A 166 14.25 -4.92 12.08
N MET A 167 13.29 -4.36 11.32
CA MET A 167 12.90 -2.97 11.51
C MET A 167 12.31 -2.77 12.91
N GLN A 168 12.77 -1.71 13.59
CA GLN A 168 12.18 -1.31 14.87
C GLN A 168 11.04 -0.33 14.62
N PHE A 169 9.85 -0.74 15.03
CA PHE A 169 8.65 0.07 14.98
C PHE A 169 8.29 0.56 16.38
N LYS A 170 7.81 1.81 16.47
CA LYS A 170 7.24 2.40 17.68
C LYS A 170 5.77 2.74 17.41
N PRO A 171 4.83 2.49 18.34
CA PRO A 171 3.47 2.94 18.17
C PRO A 171 3.41 4.48 18.18
N SER A 172 2.72 5.06 17.21
CA SER A 172 2.46 6.50 17.08
C SER A 172 1.03 6.85 17.52
N PHE A 173 0.05 6.03 17.17
CA PHE A 173 -1.33 6.16 17.64
C PHE A 173 -2.03 4.81 17.74
N ARG A 174 -3.13 4.78 18.48
CA ARG A 174 -4.04 3.65 18.59
C ARG A 174 -5.48 4.11 18.41
N ILE A 175 -6.31 3.24 17.85
CA ILE A 175 -7.75 3.44 17.75
C ILE A 175 -8.39 2.28 18.48
N CYS A 176 -9.14 2.62 19.54
CA CYS A 176 -9.75 1.67 20.45
C CYS A 176 -11.25 1.91 20.47
N LEU A 177 -12.03 0.84 20.57
CA LEU A 177 -13.47 0.95 20.83
C LEU A 177 -13.72 0.72 22.32
N THR A 178 -14.42 1.65 22.97
CA THR A 178 -14.88 1.51 24.36
C THR A 178 -16.38 1.29 24.39
N GLU A 179 -16.89 0.55 25.39
CA GLU A 179 -18.31 0.21 25.51
C GLU A 179 -19.21 1.45 25.33
N ARG A 180 -20.22 1.33 24.45
CA ARG A 180 -21.28 2.34 24.18
C ARG A 180 -20.83 3.68 23.58
N LYS A 181 -19.56 3.89 23.26
CA LYS A 181 -19.06 5.12 22.61
C LYS A 181 -18.51 4.85 21.21
N SER A 182 -18.30 5.92 20.44
CA SER A 182 -17.54 5.86 19.19
C SER A 182 -16.08 5.50 19.48
N ALA A 183 -15.38 4.95 18.48
CA ALA A 183 -13.96 4.66 18.60
C ALA A 183 -13.17 5.92 18.99
N THR A 184 -12.26 5.77 19.94
CA THR A 184 -11.38 6.84 20.42
C THR A 184 -10.01 6.68 19.79
N VAL A 185 -9.43 7.78 19.30
CA VAL A 185 -8.05 7.78 18.80
C VAL A 185 -7.13 8.34 19.87
N GLU A 186 -6.17 7.53 20.27
CA GLU A 186 -5.17 7.84 21.29
C GLU A 186 -3.81 8.12 20.63
N CYS A 187 -3.18 9.21 21.01
CA CYS A 187 -1.80 9.50 20.67
C CYS A 187 -0.86 8.73 21.61
N MET A 188 0.11 8.02 21.03
CA MET A 188 1.14 7.27 21.76
C MET A 188 2.52 7.96 21.70
N GLU A 189 2.55 9.22 21.25
CA GLU A 189 3.78 10.03 21.16
C GLU A 189 4.09 10.75 22.48
N GLY A 190 5.38 10.87 22.81
CA GLY A 190 5.87 11.28 24.13
C GLY A 190 6.27 10.08 24.99
N ARG A 191 7.31 10.21 25.81
CA ARG A 191 7.81 9.10 26.68
C ARG A 191 7.11 9.07 28.04
N HIS A 192 6.48 10.18 28.45
CA HIS A 192 5.92 10.40 29.79
C HIS A 192 4.45 10.85 29.78
N SER A 193 3.86 11.07 28.60
CA SER A 193 2.47 11.46 28.47
C SER A 193 1.57 10.21 28.44
N ARG A 194 0.55 10.19 29.32
CA ARG A 194 -0.55 9.21 29.23
C ARG A 194 -1.20 9.33 27.84
N PRO A 195 -1.76 8.24 27.27
CA PRO A 195 -2.51 8.33 26.03
C PRO A 195 -3.54 9.47 26.08
N HIS A 196 -3.53 10.35 25.08
CA HIS A 196 -4.42 11.50 24.99
C HIS A 196 -5.09 11.58 23.62
N SER A 197 -6.14 12.38 23.53
CA SER A 197 -6.96 12.46 22.32
C SER A 197 -6.16 12.93 21.10
N ARG A 198 -6.26 12.16 20.02
CA ARG A 198 -5.83 12.52 18.67
C ARG A 198 -7.07 12.55 17.76
N HIS A 199 -7.01 13.33 16.69
CA HIS A 199 -8.05 13.36 15.65
C HIS A 199 -7.46 12.81 14.35
N ILE A 200 -8.26 12.05 13.60
CA ILE A 200 -7.86 11.54 12.28
C ILE A 200 -8.83 12.07 11.23
N GLN A 201 -8.28 12.64 10.15
CA GLN A 201 -9.04 13.03 8.97
C GLN A 201 -8.61 12.15 7.79
N ILE A 202 -9.56 11.43 7.22
CA ILE A 202 -9.30 10.44 6.17
C ILE A 202 -9.70 11.04 4.81
N GLY A 203 -8.76 11.03 3.87
CA GLY A 203 -8.99 11.36 2.47
C GLY A 203 -8.58 10.19 1.56
N LYS A 204 -8.81 10.35 0.25
CA LYS A 204 -8.38 9.35 -0.73
C LYS A 204 -6.85 9.33 -0.84
N ASN A 205 -6.24 8.19 -0.56
CA ASN A 205 -4.77 7.99 -0.56
C ASN A 205 -3.98 8.92 0.36
N ARG A 206 -4.65 9.62 1.29
CA ARG A 206 -4.03 10.56 2.22
C ARG A 206 -4.82 10.61 3.52
N PHE A 207 -4.17 10.66 4.67
CA PHE A 207 -4.85 10.99 5.92
C PHE A 207 -3.97 11.88 6.79
N SER A 208 -4.58 12.62 7.69
CA SER A 208 -3.86 13.44 8.66
C SER A 208 -4.23 13.05 10.08
N THR A 209 -3.27 13.21 10.98
CA THR A 209 -3.46 13.04 12.42
C THR A 209 -3.19 14.37 13.09
N ARG A 210 -4.11 14.82 13.95
CA ARG A 210 -3.96 16.05 14.72
C ARG A 210 -3.93 15.73 16.21
N CYS A 211 -2.88 16.16 16.88
CA CYS A 211 -2.79 16.07 18.32
C CYS A 211 -3.28 17.38 18.96
N ASN A 212 -4.10 17.28 20.02
CA ASN A 212 -4.56 18.45 20.75
C ASN A 212 -3.56 18.93 21.82
N LYS A 213 -2.54 18.12 22.12
CA LYS A 213 -1.52 18.40 23.14
C LYS A 213 -0.21 18.75 22.43
N THR A 214 0.26 19.98 22.61
CA THR A 214 1.40 20.56 21.87
C THR A 214 2.75 20.45 22.60
N ASP A 215 2.79 19.77 23.75
CA ASP A 215 3.94 19.71 24.66
C ASP A 215 4.86 18.49 24.44
N HIS A 216 4.64 17.71 23.38
CA HIS A 216 5.45 16.53 23.02
C HIS A 216 6.98 16.79 23.01
N LEU A 217 7.40 18.02 22.69
CA LEU A 217 8.81 18.44 22.64
C LEU A 217 9.47 18.64 24.02
N LYS A 218 8.67 18.79 25.09
CA LYS A 218 9.17 18.88 26.47
C LYS A 218 9.47 17.49 27.07
N ASP A 219 8.89 16.44 26.51
CA ASP A 219 9.03 15.04 26.95
C ASP A 219 10.19 14.26 26.26
N LEU A 220 10.96 14.92 25.38
CA LEU A 220 12.10 14.31 24.67
C LEU A 220 13.40 14.38 25.50
N PRO A 221 14.12 13.27 25.74
CA PRO A 221 15.43 13.28 26.40
C PRO A 221 16.43 14.18 25.68
N THR A 222 17.35 14.83 26.42
CA THR A 222 18.42 15.67 25.87
C THR A 222 19.21 14.99 24.76
N ARG A 223 19.46 13.67 24.87
CA ARG A 223 20.11 12.85 23.84
C ARG A 223 19.33 12.72 22.52
N LEU A 224 18.00 12.50 22.57
CA LEU A 224 17.16 12.47 21.37
C LEU A 224 16.96 13.86 20.81
N ARG A 225 16.93 14.89 21.67
CA ARG A 225 16.97 16.28 21.22
C ARG A 225 18.26 16.56 20.43
N GLU A 226 19.41 16.00 20.81
CA GLU A 226 20.68 16.15 20.07
C GLU A 226 20.74 15.34 18.78
N ASP A 227 20.30 14.08 18.78
CA ASP A 227 20.26 13.22 17.59
C ASP A 227 19.25 13.73 16.55
N TRP A 228 18.08 14.21 17.00
CA TRP A 228 17.07 14.81 16.14
C TRP A 228 17.34 16.28 15.83
N ALA A 229 18.02 17.06 16.66
CA ALA A 229 18.44 18.43 16.31
C ALA A 229 19.52 18.46 15.21
N ARG A 230 20.27 17.37 15.02
CA ARG A 230 21.15 17.20 13.85
C ARG A 230 20.37 16.86 12.57
N VAL A 231 19.16 16.33 12.69
CA VAL A 231 18.31 15.85 11.57
C VAL A 231 17.20 16.84 11.19
N LEU A 232 16.71 17.62 12.15
CA LEU A 232 15.59 18.57 12.01
C LEU A 232 16.11 20.00 12.10
N VAL A 233 15.92 20.77 11.02
CA VAL A 233 16.06 22.23 11.07
C VAL A 233 14.90 22.79 11.90
N GLN A 234 15.19 23.86 12.64
CA GLN A 234 14.34 24.58 13.59
C GLN A 234 12.89 24.92 13.13
N LYS A 235 12.56 24.76 11.84
CA LYS A 235 11.22 24.96 11.24
C LYS A 235 10.21 23.83 11.53
N ASP A 236 10.66 22.60 11.87
CA ASP A 236 9.77 21.45 12.12
C ASP A 236 9.07 21.46 13.50
N ARG A 237 9.26 22.53 14.29
CA ARG A 237 8.73 22.66 15.65
C ARG A 237 7.20 22.76 15.74
N LEU A 238 6.53 23.12 14.65
CA LEU A 238 5.06 23.23 14.54
C LEU A 238 4.40 21.99 13.90
N GLN A 239 5.19 21.07 13.34
CA GLN A 239 4.67 20.00 12.47
C GLN A 239 4.24 18.73 13.23
N TYR A 240 4.68 18.55 14.47
CA TYR A 240 4.32 17.39 15.29
C TYR A 240 2.85 17.36 15.71
N ASP A 241 2.19 18.52 15.72
CA ASP A 241 0.78 18.61 16.10
C ASP A 241 -0.16 18.17 14.97
N CYS A 242 0.31 18.16 13.71
CA CYS A 242 -0.48 17.77 12.55
C CYS A 242 0.38 17.03 11.51
N LEU A 243 0.36 15.70 11.55
CA LEU A 243 1.10 14.85 10.62
C LEU A 243 0.19 14.40 9.48
N THR A 244 0.62 14.62 8.24
CA THR A 244 -0.08 14.15 7.04
C THR A 244 0.67 12.98 6.42
N TYR A 245 -0.06 11.95 6.00
CA TYR A 245 0.50 10.71 5.48
C TYR A 245 -0.04 10.44 4.07
N ARG A 246 0.84 10.02 3.16
CA ARG A 246 0.51 9.56 1.80
C ARG A 246 0.59 8.04 1.70
N ARG A 247 -0.34 7.44 0.96
CA ARG A 247 -0.40 5.98 0.80
C ARG A 247 0.79 5.46 0.00
N LEU A 248 1.39 4.38 0.50
CA LEU A 248 2.40 3.59 -0.16
C LEU A 248 1.84 2.22 -0.51
N TYR A 249 2.27 1.69 -1.64
CA TYR A 249 2.02 0.31 -2.04
C TYR A 249 3.34 -0.41 -2.25
N LEU A 250 3.36 -1.72 -2.01
CA LEU A 250 4.47 -2.56 -2.43
C LEU A 250 4.42 -2.77 -3.95
N PRO A 251 5.58 -2.91 -4.59
CA PRO A 251 5.68 -3.19 -6.02
C PRO A 251 5.07 -4.55 -6.37
N PRO A 252 4.38 -4.66 -7.51
CA PRO A 252 3.96 -5.96 -8.03
C PRO A 252 5.19 -6.82 -8.33
N SER A 253 5.07 -8.14 -8.16
CA SER A 253 6.13 -9.10 -8.50
C SER A 253 5.80 -9.79 -9.82
N HIS A 254 6.79 -9.98 -10.68
CA HIS A 254 6.69 -10.73 -11.93
C HIS A 254 7.68 -11.91 -11.91
N PRO A 255 7.36 -13.07 -12.53
CA PRO A 255 8.28 -14.21 -12.61
C PRO A 255 9.64 -13.89 -13.25
N ASP A 256 9.66 -12.94 -14.18
CA ASP A 256 10.87 -12.51 -14.90
C ASP A 256 11.68 -11.45 -14.14
N ASP A 257 11.23 -11.02 -12.95
CA ASP A 257 11.97 -10.06 -12.15
C ASP A 257 13.29 -10.67 -11.67
N LEU A 258 14.38 -9.89 -11.73
CA LEU A 258 15.72 -10.34 -11.36
C LEU A 258 15.78 -10.91 -9.93
N ILE A 259 15.02 -10.31 -9.01
CA ILE A 259 14.77 -10.77 -7.65
C ILE A 259 13.39 -10.27 -7.23
N ARG A 260 12.81 -10.85 -6.17
CA ARG A 260 11.52 -10.37 -5.66
C ARG A 260 11.57 -8.86 -5.32
N PRO A 261 10.71 -7.99 -5.89
CA PRO A 261 10.71 -6.58 -5.53
C PRO A 261 10.17 -6.34 -4.11
N GLY A 262 10.39 -5.16 -3.55
CA GLY A 262 9.95 -4.84 -2.18
C GLY A 262 10.78 -3.78 -1.48
N LEU A 263 10.69 -3.74 -0.15
CA LEU A 263 11.44 -2.80 0.68
C LEU A 263 12.80 -3.36 1.11
N PHE A 264 13.80 -2.49 1.10
CA PHE A 264 15.17 -2.78 1.49
C PHE A 264 15.68 -1.70 2.46
N GLN A 265 16.50 -2.12 3.42
CA GLN A 265 17.28 -1.24 4.28
C GLN A 265 18.62 -0.96 3.61
N GLY A 266 18.81 0.27 3.15
CA GLY A 266 20.08 0.76 2.65
C GLY A 266 20.92 1.34 3.78
N LYS A 267 22.21 1.02 3.80
CA LYS A 267 23.16 1.65 4.73
C LYS A 267 24.19 2.45 3.97
N TYR A 268 24.20 3.76 4.22
CA TYR A 268 25.14 4.70 3.64
C TYR A 268 25.97 5.42 4.71
N HIS A 269 27.28 5.54 4.48
CA HIS A 269 28.30 6.04 5.40
C HIS A 269 27.96 7.38 6.09
N ARG A 270 27.23 8.29 5.43
CA ARG A 270 27.01 9.68 5.89
C ARG A 270 25.62 10.00 6.44
N PHE A 271 24.59 9.20 6.09
CA PHE A 271 23.18 9.55 6.36
C PHE A 271 22.44 8.48 7.18
N GLY A 272 23.14 7.47 7.71
CA GLY A 272 22.54 6.41 8.51
C GLY A 272 21.80 5.36 7.65
N LEU A 273 20.90 4.62 8.31
CA LEU A 273 19.99 3.67 7.63
C LEU A 273 18.89 4.42 6.88
N MET A 274 18.65 4.02 5.64
CA MET A 274 17.55 4.49 4.80
C MET A 274 16.67 3.31 4.39
N ILE A 275 15.38 3.57 4.18
CA ILE A 275 14.49 2.58 3.59
C ILE A 275 14.29 2.97 2.12
N ALA A 276 14.48 2.01 1.24
CA ALA A 276 14.27 2.16 -0.19
C ALA A 276 13.38 1.04 -0.72
N MET A 277 12.71 1.28 -1.85
CA MET A 277 11.82 0.36 -2.52
C MET A 277 12.42 -0.03 -3.87
N LEU A 278 12.69 -1.32 -4.07
CA LEU A 278 13.09 -1.89 -5.36
C LEU A 278 11.84 -2.27 -6.15
N SER A 279 11.73 -1.79 -7.38
CA SER A 279 10.62 -2.07 -8.31
C SER A 279 11.13 -2.27 -9.74
N PHE A 280 10.45 -3.09 -10.53
CA PHE A 280 10.82 -3.40 -11.92
C PHE A 280 9.88 -2.72 -12.91
N HIS A 281 10.45 -2.22 -14.02
CA HIS A 281 9.79 -1.40 -15.04
C HIS A 281 10.31 -1.79 -16.44
N GLY A 282 10.10 -3.05 -16.82
CA GLY A 282 10.58 -3.59 -18.11
C GLY A 282 12.11 -3.65 -18.15
N LYS A 283 12.75 -2.86 -19.01
CA LYS A 283 14.22 -2.82 -19.16
C LYS A 283 14.97 -2.15 -18.00
N TYR A 284 14.25 -1.52 -17.06
CA TYR A 284 14.84 -0.85 -15.91
C TYR A 284 14.33 -1.43 -14.59
N ALA A 285 15.21 -1.48 -13.59
CA ALA A 285 14.80 -1.57 -12.19
C ALA A 285 15.07 -0.23 -11.49
N ARG A 286 14.24 0.12 -10.51
CA ARG A 286 14.36 1.36 -9.75
C ARG A 286 14.35 1.09 -8.26
N VAL A 287 15.34 1.66 -7.58
CA VAL A 287 15.44 1.71 -6.13
C VAL A 287 15.09 3.12 -5.68
N THR A 288 13.87 3.34 -5.23
CA THR A 288 13.34 4.64 -4.81
C THR A 288 13.43 4.80 -3.30
N LYS A 289 14.09 5.85 -2.83
CA LYS A 289 14.21 6.14 -1.40
C LYS A 289 12.87 6.57 -0.78
N ILE A 290 12.48 5.91 0.30
CA ILE A 290 11.22 6.10 1.02
C ILE A 290 11.43 6.92 2.30
N THR A 291 12.58 6.85 2.97
CA THR A 291 12.85 7.64 4.19
C THR A 291 14.04 8.58 4.02
N GLY A 292 14.02 9.73 4.69
CA GLY A 292 15.11 10.72 4.68
C GLY A 292 14.72 12.11 4.19
N ASN A 293 15.73 12.99 4.05
CA ASN A 293 15.57 14.44 3.78
C ASN A 293 15.73 14.84 2.31
N PHE A 294 15.97 13.87 1.41
CA PHE A 294 16.18 14.12 -0.01
C PHE A 294 15.62 12.98 -0.82
N THR A 295 15.20 13.28 -2.05
CA THR A 295 14.75 12.27 -3.00
C THR A 295 15.96 11.66 -3.68
N GLN A 296 16.01 10.34 -3.67
CA GLN A 296 17.05 9.55 -4.31
C GLN A 296 16.39 8.41 -5.06
N THR A 297 16.75 8.24 -6.33
CA THR A 297 16.32 7.11 -7.15
C THR A 297 17.54 6.54 -7.85
N LEU A 298 17.87 5.29 -7.54
CA LEU A 298 18.86 4.54 -8.30
C LEU A 298 18.14 3.80 -9.43
N GLU A 299 18.48 4.13 -10.67
CA GLU A 299 17.99 3.45 -11.86
C GLU A 299 19.02 2.42 -12.34
N ILE A 300 18.58 1.20 -12.60
CA ILE A 300 19.43 0.06 -12.95
C ILE A 300 19.04 -0.38 -14.35
N HIS A 301 20.00 -0.37 -15.28
CA HIS A 301 19.77 -0.73 -16.67
C HIS A 301 19.98 -2.25 -16.84
N LEU A 302 18.90 -3.02 -16.87
CA LEU A 302 18.96 -4.48 -16.88
C LEU A 302 19.55 -5.04 -18.18
N MET A 303 19.52 -4.27 -19.26
CA MET A 303 20.15 -4.63 -20.55
C MET A 303 21.65 -4.33 -20.59
N ARG A 304 22.20 -3.60 -19.61
CA ARG A 304 23.60 -3.16 -19.57
C ARG A 304 24.37 -3.93 -18.50
N ARG A 305 24.56 -5.23 -18.77
CA ARG A 305 25.27 -6.15 -17.87
C ARG A 305 26.79 -5.92 -17.95
N ILE A 306 27.44 -5.85 -16.79
CA ILE A 306 28.89 -5.71 -16.68
C ILE A 306 29.49 -7.10 -16.46
N GLN A 307 30.40 -7.49 -17.35
CA GLN A 307 31.05 -8.80 -17.29
C GLN A 307 31.98 -8.90 -16.08
N LEU A 308 31.78 -9.97 -15.30
CA LEU A 308 32.44 -10.15 -14.01
C LEU A 308 33.82 -10.81 -14.11
N GLY A 309 34.05 -11.68 -15.10
CA GLY A 309 35.24 -12.52 -15.20
C GLY A 309 35.53 -13.26 -13.88
N ASP A 310 36.79 -13.35 -13.46
CA ASP A 310 37.17 -13.94 -12.15
C ASP A 310 36.98 -12.98 -10.95
N GLY A 311 36.16 -11.93 -11.06
CA GLY A 311 36.06 -10.87 -10.05
C GLY A 311 37.26 -9.92 -9.99
N LYS A 312 38.23 -10.07 -10.91
CA LYS A 312 39.41 -9.19 -11.02
C LYS A 312 39.04 -7.73 -11.32
N ILE A 313 37.89 -7.49 -11.95
CA ILE A 313 37.43 -6.15 -12.32
C ILE A 313 37.30 -5.21 -11.11
N PHE A 314 36.93 -5.75 -9.94
CA PHE A 314 36.78 -4.94 -8.73
C PHE A 314 38.11 -4.60 -8.05
N ARG A 315 39.21 -5.31 -8.36
CA ARG A 315 40.52 -5.02 -7.75
C ARG A 315 41.11 -3.70 -8.28
N ASN A 316 40.78 -3.33 -9.51
CA ASN A 316 41.28 -2.11 -10.15
C ASN A 316 40.14 -1.11 -10.38
N PHE A 317 40.06 -0.10 -9.50
CA PHE A 317 39.06 0.95 -9.60
C PHE A 317 39.09 1.69 -10.95
N ASN A 318 40.28 1.94 -11.52
CA ASN A 318 40.39 2.66 -12.79
C ASN A 318 39.83 1.85 -13.97
N THR A 319 40.00 0.52 -13.95
CA THR A 319 39.40 -0.36 -14.95
C THR A 319 37.88 -0.34 -14.84
N LEU A 320 37.34 -0.49 -13.63
CA LEU A 320 35.90 -0.42 -13.39
C LEU A 320 35.33 0.94 -13.82
N TYR A 321 36.03 2.02 -13.50
CA TYR A 321 35.65 3.38 -13.84
C TYR A 321 35.54 3.58 -15.36
N ARG A 322 36.52 3.11 -16.14
CA ARG A 322 36.50 3.22 -17.60
C ARG A 322 35.34 2.46 -18.24
N VAL A 323 35.12 1.21 -17.83
CA VAL A 323 34.03 0.38 -18.37
C VAL A 323 32.66 1.04 -18.13
N VAL A 324 32.46 1.59 -16.93
CA VAL A 324 31.18 2.25 -16.60
C VAL A 324 31.01 3.56 -17.36
N LEU A 325 32.08 4.35 -17.54
CA LEU A 325 32.02 5.57 -18.35
C LEU A 325 31.70 5.26 -19.82
N GLU A 326 32.31 4.22 -20.40
CA GLU A 326 32.01 3.81 -21.77
C GLU A 326 30.54 3.41 -21.94
N ILE A 327 29.95 2.73 -20.95
CA ILE A 327 28.52 2.41 -20.94
C ILE A 327 27.66 3.66 -20.73
N ASP A 328 28.06 4.56 -19.82
CA ASP A 328 27.37 5.82 -19.54
C ASP A 328 27.26 6.69 -20.81
N GLU A 329 28.36 6.86 -21.53
CA GLU A 329 28.37 7.58 -22.80
C GLU A 329 27.49 6.92 -23.87
N GLN A 330 27.45 5.58 -23.95
CA GLN A 330 26.55 4.88 -24.86
C GLN A 330 25.08 5.13 -24.51
N VAL A 331 24.74 5.04 -23.23
CA VAL A 331 23.36 5.27 -22.74
C VAL A 331 22.92 6.72 -23.00
N ILE A 332 23.80 7.69 -22.78
CA ILE A 332 23.49 9.11 -23.05
C ILE A 332 23.24 9.32 -24.54
N ARG A 333 24.08 8.79 -25.42
CA ARG A 333 23.88 8.88 -26.89
C ARG A 333 22.56 8.27 -27.35
N GLU A 334 22.23 7.07 -26.86
CA GLU A 334 20.98 6.40 -27.24
C GLU A 334 19.70 7.10 -26.73
N GLN A 335 19.81 7.83 -25.62
CA GLN A 335 18.72 8.66 -25.10
C GLN A 335 18.52 9.94 -25.92
N GLU A 336 19.61 10.56 -26.38
CA GLU A 336 19.54 11.73 -27.26
C GLU A 336 18.99 11.39 -28.65
N ASP A 337 19.33 10.22 -29.18
CA ASP A 337 18.86 9.72 -30.48
C ASP A 337 17.41 9.17 -30.45
N GLY A 338 16.71 9.24 -29.30
CA GLY A 338 15.31 8.81 -29.15
C GLY A 338 15.05 7.31 -29.36
N THR A 339 16.11 6.52 -29.56
CA THR A 339 16.01 5.08 -29.88
C THR A 339 15.59 4.26 -28.66
N GLU A 340 15.81 4.78 -27.44
CA GLU A 340 15.39 4.13 -26.19
C GLU A 340 13.89 4.25 -25.87
N GLU A 341 13.14 5.25 -26.42
CA GLU A 341 11.74 5.54 -26.03
C GLU A 341 10.68 5.03 -27.03
N SER A 342 11.07 4.54 -28.22
CA SER A 342 10.12 4.19 -29.31
C SER A 342 9.34 2.86 -29.14
N GLY A 343 9.38 2.19 -27.99
CA GLY A 343 8.80 0.85 -27.80
C GLY A 343 7.75 0.72 -26.69
N GLY A 344 7.08 1.82 -26.31
CA GLY A 344 6.33 1.92 -25.06
C GLY A 344 4.81 1.77 -25.12
N TYR A 345 4.20 1.30 -26.22
CA TYR A 345 2.78 0.96 -26.25
C TYR A 345 2.56 -0.25 -27.15
N GLY A 346 2.31 -1.41 -26.54
CA GLY A 346 1.93 -2.62 -27.25
C GLY A 346 2.58 -3.87 -26.67
N TRP A 347 1.88 -4.53 -25.75
CA TRP A 347 2.01 -5.98 -25.65
C TRP A 347 1.50 -6.56 -26.98
N GLN A 348 2.42 -6.77 -27.93
CA GLN A 348 2.23 -7.74 -28.98
C GLN A 348 3.22 -8.87 -28.72
N SER A 349 2.63 -10.04 -28.46
CA SER A 349 3.32 -11.32 -28.32
C SER A 349 4.36 -11.50 -29.43
N PRO A 350 5.60 -11.90 -29.11
CA PRO A 350 6.47 -12.47 -30.13
C PRO A 350 5.83 -13.77 -30.60
N SER A 351 5.43 -13.77 -31.86
CA SER A 351 5.12 -14.94 -32.67
C SER A 351 6.10 -16.09 -32.37
N GLN A 352 5.54 -17.29 -32.22
CA GLN A 352 6.24 -18.53 -31.93
C GLN A 352 7.57 -18.66 -32.71
N PRO A 353 8.69 -19.01 -32.05
CA PRO A 353 9.83 -19.57 -32.73
C PRO A 353 9.44 -20.95 -33.26
N SER A 354 9.73 -21.17 -34.54
CA SER A 354 9.68 -22.47 -35.20
C SER A 354 10.36 -23.54 -34.34
N VAL A 355 9.67 -24.67 -34.21
CA VAL A 355 10.12 -25.92 -33.59
C VAL A 355 11.57 -26.22 -33.97
N GLY A 356 12.45 -26.27 -32.96
CA GLY A 356 13.80 -26.83 -33.09
C GLY A 356 14.87 -26.05 -32.33
N GLU A 357 14.94 -26.24 -31.01
CA GLU A 357 16.16 -26.58 -30.25
C GLU A 357 15.96 -26.28 -28.75
N SER A 358 15.76 -27.38 -28.02
CA SER A 358 16.22 -27.66 -26.66
C SER A 358 16.19 -26.55 -25.61
N GLY A 359 15.35 -26.78 -24.60
CA GLY A 359 15.41 -26.06 -23.34
C GLY A 359 16.81 -26.10 -22.72
N ALA A 360 17.36 -24.92 -22.49
CA ALA A 360 18.37 -24.68 -21.48
C ALA A 360 17.70 -23.79 -20.44
N ALA A 361 17.49 -24.33 -19.24
CA ALA A 361 17.26 -23.52 -18.05
C ALA A 361 18.31 -22.40 -18.04
N ALA A 362 17.88 -21.15 -17.77
CA ALA A 362 18.79 -20.04 -17.55
C ALA A 362 19.91 -20.51 -16.60
N SER A 363 21.12 -20.64 -17.14
CA SER A 363 22.25 -21.18 -16.39
C SER A 363 22.47 -20.27 -15.18
N GLU A 364 22.22 -20.77 -13.97
CA GLU A 364 22.60 -20.08 -12.74
C GLU A 364 24.12 -19.88 -12.79
N GLU A 365 24.55 -18.67 -13.16
CA GLU A 365 25.98 -18.35 -13.19
C GLU A 365 26.54 -18.46 -11.78
N GLN A 366 27.67 -19.16 -11.66
CA GLN A 366 28.32 -19.37 -10.37
C GLN A 366 28.73 -18.02 -9.77
N PRO A 367 28.46 -17.78 -8.47
CA PRO A 367 28.88 -16.55 -7.80
C PRO A 367 30.40 -16.35 -7.90
N VAL A 368 30.83 -15.15 -8.30
CA VAL A 368 32.25 -14.80 -8.37
C VAL A 368 32.71 -14.11 -7.10
N PRO A 369 34.00 -14.17 -6.73
CA PRO A 369 34.54 -13.40 -5.61
C PRO A 369 34.35 -11.90 -5.79
N PHE A 370 33.85 -11.24 -4.74
CA PHE A 370 33.64 -9.79 -4.68
C PHE A 370 34.51 -9.16 -3.58
N VAL A 371 35.20 -8.08 -3.95
CA VAL A 371 35.98 -7.24 -3.05
C VAL A 371 35.72 -5.79 -3.43
N LEU A 372 35.53 -4.90 -2.45
CA LEU A 372 35.36 -3.48 -2.74
C LEU A 372 36.65 -2.90 -3.38
N PRO A 373 36.53 -2.10 -4.45
CA PRO A 373 37.69 -1.45 -5.06
C PRO A 373 38.44 -0.54 -4.07
N VAL A 374 39.76 -0.49 -4.21
CA VAL A 374 40.62 0.34 -3.37
C VAL A 374 40.19 1.81 -3.49
N GLY A 375 40.01 2.47 -2.34
CA GLY A 375 39.58 3.87 -2.25
C GLY A 375 38.06 4.09 -2.20
N VAL A 376 37.25 3.04 -2.35
CA VAL A 376 35.80 3.12 -2.10
C VAL A 376 35.53 3.02 -0.60
N SER A 377 34.83 4.02 -0.06
CA SER A 377 34.53 4.09 1.36
C SER A 377 33.39 3.14 1.75
N SER A 378 33.68 2.20 2.66
CA SER A 378 32.66 1.40 3.38
C SER A 378 33.06 1.25 4.85
N ARG A 379 32.16 1.62 5.77
CA ARG A 379 32.28 1.29 7.21
C ARG A 379 31.71 -0.10 7.55
N LEU A 380 31.09 -0.78 6.58
CA LEU A 380 30.64 -2.15 6.73
C LEU A 380 31.80 -3.08 6.37
N GLN A 381 32.35 -3.76 7.37
CA GLN A 381 33.30 -4.87 7.13
C GLN A 381 32.56 -6.17 6.73
N ASN A 382 31.25 -6.23 7.01
CA ASN A 382 30.36 -7.37 6.77
C ASN A 382 29.50 -7.11 5.53
N TYR A 383 30.07 -7.23 4.34
CA TYR A 383 29.33 -7.34 3.09
C TYR A 383 29.59 -8.72 2.46
N PRO A 384 28.65 -9.24 1.65
CA PRO A 384 28.85 -10.52 0.98
C PRO A 384 30.13 -10.53 0.14
N ARG A 385 30.88 -11.63 0.20
CA ARG A 385 32.19 -11.78 -0.47
C ARG A 385 32.08 -12.40 -1.86
N THR A 386 30.87 -12.60 -2.34
CA THR A 386 30.57 -13.15 -3.66
C THR A 386 29.41 -12.39 -4.27
N CYS A 387 29.44 -12.11 -5.57
CA CYS A 387 28.31 -11.53 -6.31
C CYS A 387 27.89 -12.43 -7.49
N ARG A 388 26.60 -12.36 -7.85
CA ARG A 388 26.01 -13.13 -8.96
C ARG A 388 26.03 -12.33 -10.27
N MET A 389 25.62 -11.07 -10.21
CA MET A 389 25.44 -10.24 -11.40
C MET A 389 25.80 -8.79 -11.12
N CYS A 390 26.28 -8.08 -12.14
CA CYS A 390 26.48 -6.64 -12.10
C CYS A 390 25.84 -5.96 -13.31
N PHE A 391 25.26 -4.80 -13.05
CA PHE A 391 24.61 -3.97 -14.06
C PHE A 391 25.07 -2.53 -13.92
N TYR A 392 25.05 -1.81 -15.03
CA TYR A 392 25.18 -0.36 -14.99
C TYR A 392 23.97 0.27 -14.29
N GLY A 393 24.23 1.25 -13.44
CA GLY A 393 23.18 2.00 -12.76
C GLY A 393 23.56 3.45 -12.52
N VAL A 394 22.55 4.29 -12.37
CA VAL A 394 22.69 5.73 -12.17
C VAL A 394 21.95 6.13 -10.91
N ASP A 395 22.67 6.67 -9.94
CA ASP A 395 22.06 7.25 -8.74
C ASP A 395 21.67 8.70 -9.00
N ILE A 396 20.37 8.98 -8.96
CA ILE A 396 19.80 10.29 -9.21
C ILE A 396 19.39 10.90 -7.88
N VAL A 397 20.07 11.96 -7.46
CA VAL A 397 19.85 12.65 -6.19
C VAL A 397 19.31 14.04 -6.45
N THR A 398 18.18 14.36 -5.83
CA THR A 398 17.61 15.72 -5.84
C THR A 398 17.48 16.22 -4.41
N THR A 399 18.23 17.27 -4.08
CA THR A 399 18.13 17.93 -2.78
C THR A 399 16.95 18.90 -2.74
N CYS A 400 16.30 19.02 -1.59
CA CYS A 400 15.23 20.00 -1.39
C CYS A 400 15.79 21.42 -1.65
N GLY A 401 15.25 22.11 -2.65
CA GLY A 401 15.65 23.48 -3.01
C GLY A 401 16.55 23.62 -4.25
N SER A 402 17.22 22.57 -4.73
CA SER A 402 17.99 22.62 -6.00
C SER A 402 17.13 22.23 -7.19
N GLY A 403 17.19 22.99 -8.29
CA GLY A 403 16.41 22.73 -9.51
C GLY A 403 16.93 21.56 -10.36
N CYS A 404 18.22 21.24 -10.29
CA CYS A 404 18.83 20.20 -11.13
C CYS A 404 19.13 18.92 -10.33
N PRO A 405 18.69 17.74 -10.81
CA PRO A 405 19.07 16.46 -10.22
C PRO A 405 20.55 16.16 -10.52
N TRP A 406 21.28 15.67 -9.52
CA TRP A 406 22.64 15.16 -9.68
C TRP A 406 22.55 13.71 -10.14
N ARG A 407 23.33 13.34 -11.16
CA ARG A 407 23.44 11.98 -11.68
C ARG A 407 24.81 11.43 -11.35
N PHE A 408 24.86 10.28 -10.70
CA PHE A 408 26.10 9.60 -10.35
C PHE A 408 26.12 8.20 -10.97
N PRO A 409 26.84 8.00 -12.09
CA PRO A 409 26.96 6.69 -12.69
C PRO A 409 27.76 5.74 -11.79
N GLY A 410 27.41 4.46 -11.88
CA GLY A 410 27.97 3.46 -10.99
C GLY A 410 27.58 2.05 -11.38
N VAL A 411 27.85 1.15 -10.42
CA VAL A 411 27.67 -0.29 -10.60
C VAL A 411 26.67 -0.79 -9.58
N PHE A 412 25.57 -1.35 -10.07
CA PHE A 412 24.67 -2.17 -9.28
C PHE A 412 25.23 -3.58 -9.20
N ILE A 413 25.22 -4.16 -8.00
CA ILE A 413 25.79 -5.47 -7.68
C ILE A 413 24.72 -6.30 -6.99
N LEU A 414 24.36 -7.43 -7.59
CA LEU A 414 23.48 -8.41 -6.98
C LEU A 414 24.31 -9.46 -6.24
N PHE A 415 24.10 -9.61 -4.93
CA PHE A 415 24.78 -10.63 -4.13
C PHE A 415 23.95 -11.91 -4.04
N ASP A 416 22.68 -11.78 -3.66
CA ASP A 416 21.71 -12.86 -3.53
C ASP A 416 20.27 -12.31 -3.60
N GLU A 417 19.25 -13.14 -3.33
CA GLU A 417 17.84 -12.74 -3.35
C GLU A 417 17.47 -11.60 -2.40
N ASN A 418 18.24 -11.40 -1.34
CA ASN A 418 17.94 -10.47 -0.26
C ASN A 418 18.95 -9.33 -0.14
N HIS A 419 20.09 -9.41 -0.83
CA HIS A 419 21.15 -8.41 -0.73
C HIS A 419 21.62 -7.94 -2.10
N PHE A 420 21.70 -6.63 -2.24
CA PHE A 420 22.35 -5.97 -3.37
C PHE A 420 23.12 -4.74 -2.90
N GLY A 421 24.01 -4.24 -3.74
CA GLY A 421 24.80 -3.07 -3.46
C GLY A 421 24.89 -2.12 -4.65
N PHE A 422 25.30 -0.90 -4.37
CA PHE A 422 25.62 0.09 -5.40
C PHE A 422 26.93 0.78 -5.08
N ILE A 423 27.84 0.82 -6.06
CA ILE A 423 29.08 1.60 -6.00
C ILE A 423 28.90 2.83 -6.88
N SER A 424 28.89 4.00 -6.25
CA SER A 424 29.02 5.27 -6.96
C SER A 424 30.48 5.53 -7.26
N LEU A 425 30.80 5.77 -8.53
CA LEU A 425 32.18 5.91 -8.98
C LEU A 425 32.74 7.31 -8.71
N GLU A 426 31.98 8.36 -8.99
CA GLU A 426 32.44 9.74 -8.79
C GLU A 426 32.68 10.06 -7.30
N THR A 427 31.71 9.67 -6.47
CA THR A 427 31.74 9.95 -5.03
C THR A 427 32.39 8.84 -4.20
N LYS A 428 32.85 7.76 -4.87
CA LYS A 428 33.59 6.63 -4.29
C LYS A 428 32.96 6.04 -3.03
N TYR A 429 31.64 5.88 -3.06
CA TYR A 429 30.91 5.31 -1.95
C TYR A 429 30.24 4.00 -2.32
N PHE A 430 30.03 3.16 -1.31
CA PHE A 430 29.25 1.93 -1.43
C PHE A 430 28.01 2.00 -0.53
N ILE A 431 26.85 1.62 -1.08
CA ILE A 431 25.62 1.39 -0.33
C ILE A 431 25.31 -0.10 -0.40
N LEU A 432 25.12 -0.73 0.76
CA LEU A 432 24.59 -2.07 0.87
C LEU A 432 23.10 -2.01 1.22
N PHE A 433 22.30 -2.81 0.54
CA PHE A 433 20.88 -2.97 0.76
C PHE A 433 20.58 -4.40 1.22
N GLY A 434 19.86 -4.53 2.34
CA GLY A 434 19.33 -5.81 2.84
C GLY A 434 17.81 -5.80 2.84
N ARG A 435 17.17 -6.91 2.46
CA ARG A 435 15.72 -7.01 2.36
C ARG A 435 15.05 -6.83 3.73
N VAL A 436 13.99 -6.04 3.76
CA VAL A 436 13.12 -5.92 4.93
C VAL A 436 12.38 -7.24 5.17
N GLN A 437 12.63 -7.86 6.31
CA GLN A 437 12.02 -9.15 6.70
C GLN A 437 10.60 -9.01 7.27
N ASN A 438 10.18 -7.79 7.59
CA ASN A 438 8.85 -7.53 8.13
C ASN A 438 7.75 -7.80 7.08
N THR A 439 6.69 -8.45 7.50
CA THR A 439 5.48 -8.64 6.69
C THR A 439 4.51 -7.49 6.90
N PHE A 440 4.00 -6.93 5.80
CA PHE A 440 3.03 -5.84 5.82
C PHE A 440 1.67 -6.30 5.29
N GLN A 441 0.59 -5.77 5.86
CA GLN A 441 -0.80 -6.07 5.46
C GLN A 441 -1.38 -4.87 4.70
N ASN A 442 -2.34 -5.10 3.80
CA ASN A 442 -3.04 -4.04 3.07
C ASN A 442 -2.11 -3.11 2.25
N VAL A 443 -1.09 -3.71 1.62
CA VAL A 443 -0.02 -2.98 0.91
C VAL A 443 -0.01 -3.19 -0.60
N GLU A 444 -0.85 -4.06 -1.13
CA GLU A 444 -0.94 -4.31 -2.57
C GLU A 444 -1.58 -3.12 -3.28
N ALA A 445 -1.02 -2.75 -4.43
CA ALA A 445 -1.62 -1.72 -5.27
C ALA A 445 -2.89 -2.26 -5.93
N PRO A 446 -3.98 -1.47 -6.00
CA PRO A 446 -5.21 -1.92 -6.65
C PRO A 446 -5.05 -2.13 -8.17
N SER A 447 -4.02 -1.53 -8.76
CA SER A 447 -3.61 -1.77 -10.15
C SER A 447 -2.14 -1.35 -10.37
N PRO A 448 -1.46 -1.86 -11.41
CA PRO A 448 -0.13 -1.38 -11.79
C PRO A 448 -0.08 0.14 -12.04
N GLN A 449 -1.14 0.72 -12.62
CA GLN A 449 -1.24 2.16 -12.84
C GLN A 449 -1.34 2.95 -11.53
N ALA A 450 -2.02 2.41 -10.52
CA ALA A 450 -2.09 3.02 -9.20
C ALA A 450 -0.70 3.02 -8.52
N PHE A 451 0.08 1.95 -8.69
CA PHE A 451 1.47 1.88 -8.23
C PHE A 451 2.35 2.94 -8.92
N LEU A 452 2.30 3.04 -10.26
CA LEU A 452 3.06 4.05 -11.01
C LEU A 452 2.68 5.48 -10.64
N LYS A 453 1.38 5.75 -10.41
CA LYS A 453 0.91 7.05 -9.93
C LYS A 453 1.44 7.36 -8.54
N MET A 454 1.47 6.38 -7.65
CA MET A 454 2.04 6.51 -6.31
C MET A 454 3.55 6.83 -6.38
N LEU A 455 4.32 6.13 -7.22
CA LEU A 455 5.75 6.42 -7.41
C LEU A 455 6.01 7.84 -7.91
N LYS A 456 5.26 8.30 -8.93
CA LYS A 456 5.37 9.69 -9.42
C LYS A 456 5.12 10.71 -8.31
N ASN A 457 4.12 10.45 -7.46
CA ASN A 457 3.78 11.34 -6.35
C ASN A 457 4.84 11.41 -5.23
N ILE A 458 5.62 10.34 -5.04
CA ILE A 458 6.74 10.32 -4.07
C ILE A 458 7.90 11.18 -4.57
N GLN A 459 8.14 11.13 -5.89
CA GLN A 459 9.23 11.82 -6.56
C GLN A 459 8.91 13.30 -6.80
N SER A 460 7.64 13.66 -6.98
CA SER A 460 7.20 15.05 -7.04
C SER A 460 7.29 15.75 -5.67
N ARG A 461 7.56 17.06 -5.66
CA ARG A 461 7.53 17.87 -4.43
C ARG A 461 6.16 17.75 -3.72
N PRO A 462 6.12 17.89 -2.38
CA PRO A 462 4.87 18.14 -1.69
C PRO A 462 4.17 19.35 -2.32
N VAL A 463 2.87 19.25 -2.58
CA VAL A 463 2.04 20.36 -3.09
C VAL A 463 1.55 21.19 -1.93
#